data_AF-A0AAD0WMU9-F1
#
_entry.id   AF-A0AAD0WMU9-F1
#
_cell.length_a   1.000
_cell.length_b   1.000
_cell.length_c   1.000
_cell.angle_alpha   90.00
_cell.angle_beta   90.00
_cell.angle_gamma   90.00
#
_symmetry.space_group_name_H-M   'P 1'
#
loop_
_entity.id
_entity.type
_entity.pdbx_description
1 polymer ?
#
loop_
_entity_poly.entity_id
_entity_poly.type
_entity_poly.pdbx_seq_one_letter_code
_entity_poly.pdbx_strand_id
1 'polypeptide(L)' 'MFRQNGWTFNRWAEENGYRPSDVYRVLNGLTKAKYGKGHEIAVKLGLKAPQPV' A
#
# COMPACT_ATOMS: atom_id res chain seq x y z
N MET A 1 -14.70 1.62 11.48
CA MET A 1 -14.38 0.64 10.42
C MET A 1 -12.97 0.04 10.51
N PHE A 2 -11.86 0.79 10.49
CA PHE A 2 -10.50 0.16 10.59
C PHE A 2 -10.13 -0.38 11.98
N ARG A 3 -10.64 0.20 13.08
CA ARG A 3 -10.50 -0.35 14.44
C ARG A 3 -11.42 -1.54 14.74
N GLN A 4 -12.43 -1.79 13.90
CA GLN A 4 -13.50 -2.77 14.20
C GLN A 4 -13.22 -4.17 13.63
N ASN A 5 -12.32 -4.29 12.64
CA ASN A 5 -12.04 -5.58 11.99
C ASN A 5 -10.68 -6.19 12.38
N GLY A 6 -9.89 -5.55 13.26
CA GLY A 6 -8.55 -6.05 13.66
C GLY A 6 -7.55 -6.18 12.50
N TRP A 7 -7.83 -5.57 11.35
CA TRP A 7 -6.94 -5.58 10.19
C TRP A 7 -6.00 -4.38 10.26
N THR A 8 -4.76 -4.66 10.65
CA THR A 8 -3.66 -3.70 10.60
C THR A 8 -3.10 -3.64 9.17
N PHE A 9 -2.57 -2.48 8.78
CA PHE A 9 -1.79 -2.34 7.55
C PHE A 9 -0.64 -3.35 7.48
N ASN A 10 -0.15 -3.81 8.64
CA ASN A 10 0.81 -4.89 8.79
C ASN A 10 0.29 -6.19 8.19
N ARG A 11 -0.90 -6.63 8.60
CA ARG A 11 -1.49 -7.88 8.12
C ARG A 11 -1.86 -7.81 6.65
N TRP A 12 -2.40 -6.68 6.19
CA TRP A 12 -2.63 -6.46 4.76
C TRP A 12 -1.34 -6.52 3.95
N ALA A 13 -0.24 -5.95 4.47
CA ALA A 13 1.06 -6.03 3.84
C ALA A 13 1.54 -7.49 3.75
N GLU A 14 1.51 -8.21 4.87
CA GLU A 14 1.93 -9.62 4.96
C GLU A 14 1.12 -10.52 4.02
N GLU A 15 -0.21 -10.36 3.98
CA GLU A 15 -1.10 -11.14 3.12
C GLU A 15 -0.86 -10.86 1.62
N ASN A 16 -0.39 -9.65 1.30
CA ASN A 16 -0.01 -9.27 -0.06
C ASN A 16 1.49 -9.50 -0.38
N GLY A 17 2.28 -10.03 0.57
CA GLY A 17 3.72 -10.27 0.40
C GLY A 17 4.58 -9.00 0.44
N TYR A 18 4.06 -7.91 0.99
CA TYR A 18 4.73 -6.63 1.17
C TYR A 18 5.21 -6.42 2.59
N ARG A 19 6.23 -5.57 2.75
CA ARG A 19 6.68 -5.16 4.08
C ARG A 19 5.74 -4.06 4.61
N PRO A 20 5.37 -4.08 5.89
CA PRO A 20 4.55 -3.03 6.51
C PRO A 20 5.14 -1.64 6.33
N SER A 21 6.47 -1.53 6.36
CA SER A 21 7.20 -0.28 6.14
C SER A 21 6.99 0.28 4.74
N ASP A 22 6.89 -0.56 3.71
CA ASP A 22 6.60 -0.11 2.34
C ASP A 22 5.18 0.43 2.23
N VAL A 23 4.22 -0.24 2.86
CA VAL A 23 2.83 0.22 2.96
C VAL A 23 2.74 1.56 3.67
N TYR A 24 3.45 1.72 4.79
CA TYR A 24 3.53 2.99 5.51
C TYR A 24 4.18 4.11 4.68
N ARG A 25 5.22 3.79 3.90
CA ARG A 25 5.88 4.77 3.02
C ARG A 25 4.98 5.21 1.88
N VAL A 26 4.15 4.32 1.34
CA VAL A 26 3.14 4.66 0.33
C VAL A 26 2.01 5.50 0.95
N LEU A 27 1.51 5.10 2.12
CA LEU A 27 0.48 5.84 2.87
C LEU A 27 0.91 7.27 3.24
N ASN A 28 2.16 7.44 3.68
CA ASN A 28 2.72 8.75 4.00
C ASN A 28 3.16 9.54 2.75
N GLY A 29 3.05 8.98 1.54
CA GLY A 29 3.51 9.62 0.31
C GLY A 29 5.04 9.78 0.21
N LEU A 30 5.81 9.08 1.07
CA LEU A 30 7.27 9.12 1.11
C LEU A 30 7.91 8.43 -0.09
N THR A 31 7.18 7.56 -0.80
CA THR A 31 7.64 6.97 -2.05
C THR A 31 6.85 7.55 -3.23
N LYS A 32 7.55 7.90 -4.31
CA LYS A 32 6.89 8.44 -5.51
C LYS A 32 6.00 7.42 -6.23
N ALA A 33 6.00 6.15 -5.80
CA ALA A 33 5.15 5.07 -6.31
C ALA A 33 5.02 5.09 -7.85
N LYS A 34 6.15 5.37 -8.53
CA LYS A 34 6.20 5.51 -9.98
C LYS A 34 6.33 4.15 -10.67
N TYR A 35 7.10 3.23 -10.08
CA TYR A 35 7.37 1.88 -10.59
C TYR A 35 7.62 0.91 -9.41
N GLY A 36 7.42 -0.39 -9.62
CA GLY A 36 7.70 -1.46 -8.65
C GLY A 36 6.70 -1.59 -7.48
N LYS A 37 7.13 -2.23 -6.38
CA LYS A 37 6.25 -2.59 -5.25
C LYS A 37 5.47 -1.42 -4.66
N GLY A 38 6.07 -0.22 -4.58
CA GLY A 38 5.38 0.97 -4.07
C GLY A 38 4.21 1.43 -4.97
N HIS A 39 4.33 1.23 -6.30
CA HIS A 39 3.25 1.49 -7.25
C HIS A 39 2.14 0.44 -7.10
N GLU A 40 2.49 -0.83 -7.04
CA GLU A 40 1.53 -1.93 -6.86
C GLU A 40 0.75 -1.79 -5.55
N ILE A 41 1.40 -1.42 -4.46
CA ILE A 41 0.76 -1.15 -3.17
C ILE A 41 -0.19 0.05 -3.28
N ALA A 42 0.23 1.15 -3.93
CA ALA A 42 -0.61 2.34 -4.10
C ALA A 42 -1.87 2.05 -4.93
N VAL A 43 -1.73 1.24 -5.99
CA VAL A 43 -2.84 0.80 -6.84
C VAL A 43 -3.76 -0.15 -6.07
N LYS A 44 -3.22 -1.16 -5.37
CA LYS A 44 -4.01 -2.10 -4.56
C LYS A 44 -4.72 -1.43 -3.39
N LEU A 45 -4.13 -0.39 -2.80
CA LEU A 45 -4.77 0.43 -1.76
C LEU A 45 -5.79 1.43 -2.32
N GLY A 46 -5.90 1.57 -3.64
CA GLY A 46 -6.76 2.55 -4.28
C GLY A 46 -6.30 4.00 -4.09
N LEU A 47 -5.06 4.22 -3.61
CA LEU A 47 -4.47 5.54 -3.41
C LEU A 47 -4.05 6.20 -4.74
N LYS A 48 -3.93 5.42 -5.82
CA LYS A 48 -3.58 5.93 -7.14
C LYS A 48 -4.26 5.10 -8.23
N ALA A 49 -4.82 5.77 -9.24
CA ALA A 49 -5.28 5.10 -10.45
C ALA A 49 -4.06 4.48 -11.17
N PRO A 50 -4.19 3.27 -11.75
CA PRO A 50 -3.15 2.73 -12.62
C PRO A 50 -2.93 3.75 -13.73
N GLN A 51 -1.78 4.42 -13.69
CA GLN A 51 -1.41 5.38 -14.70
C GLN A 51 -1.34 4.64 -16.04
N PRO A 52 -2.20 4.95 -17.03
CA PRO A 52 -2.09 4.33 -18.34
C PRO A 52 -0.78 4.83 -18.93
N VAL A 53 0.12 3.89 -19.20
CA VAL A 53 1.31 4.14 -20.01
C VAL A 53 0.91 4.30 -21.47
#